data_AF-A0A840Q3I5-F1
#
_entry.id   AF-A0A840Q3I5-F1
#
_cell.length_a   1.000
_cell.length_b   1.000
_cell.length_c   1.000
_cell.angle_alpha   90.00
_cell.angle_beta   90.00
_cell.angle_gamma   90.00
#
_symmetry.space_group_name_H-M   'P 1'
#
loop_
_entity.id
_entity.type
_entity.pdbx_description
1 polymer ?
#
loop_
_entity_poly.entity_id
_entity_poly.type
_entity_poly.pdbx_seq_one_letter_code
_entity_poly.pdbx_strand_id
1 'polypeptide(L)'
;MLERIPVLIVGAGLSGLSTAVFLGLHGTPSLVVERHASTSTHPKARGQQQHTMEALRLAGLEAAFTEASPKDQGFLLRIAHSANGPVFREILHDTFVWSGDRWPS
;
A
#
# COMPACT_ATOMS: atom_id res chain seq x y z
N MET A 1 -25.87 -11.38 -22.90
CA MET A 1 -26.44 -11.23 -21.55
C MET A 1 -25.68 -10.11 -20.87
N LEU A 2 -26.37 -9.09 -20.35
CA LEU A 2 -25.71 -7.99 -19.62
C LEU A 2 -25.42 -8.49 -18.20
N GLU A 3 -24.16 -8.55 -17.84
CA GLU A 3 -23.75 -8.84 -16.47
C GLU A 3 -23.94 -7.57 -15.62
N ARG A 4 -24.64 -7.69 -14.49
CA ARG A 4 -24.87 -6.57 -13.56
C ARG A 4 -24.03 -6.79 -12.31
N ILE A 5 -23.06 -5.91 -12.11
CA ILE A 5 -22.25 -5.82 -10.89
C ILE A 5 -22.63 -4.52 -10.17
N PRO A 6 -22.79 -4.51 -8.82
CA PRO A 6 -23.14 -3.30 -8.10
C PRO A 6 -22.01 -2.25 -8.11
N VAL A 7 -20.74 -2.70 -8.16
CA VAL A 7 -19.58 -1.82 -8.19
C VAL A 7 -18.57 -2.27 -9.25
N LEU A 8 -18.18 -1.34 -10.13
CA LEU A 8 -17.07 -1.50 -11.07
C LEU A 8 -15.89 -0.64 -10.58
N ILE A 9 -14.74 -1.24 -10.38
CA ILE A 9 -13.49 -0.60 -9.94
C ILE A 9 -12.54 -0.56 -11.13
N VAL A 10 -12.12 0.64 -11.53
CA VAL A 10 -11.16 0.82 -12.63
C VAL A 10 -9.76 1.07 -12.06
N GLY A 11 -8.88 0.10 -12.26
CA GLY A 11 -7.48 0.09 -11.83
C GLY A 11 -7.20 -0.93 -10.73
N ALA A 12 -6.21 -1.80 -10.94
CA ALA A 12 -5.72 -2.80 -9.96
C ALA A 12 -4.43 -2.35 -9.26
N GLY A 13 -4.34 -1.04 -8.96
CA GLY A 13 -3.32 -0.51 -8.05
C GLY A 13 -3.67 -0.76 -6.59
N LEU A 14 -2.83 -0.25 -5.67
CA LEU A 14 -3.06 -0.33 -4.23
C LEU A 14 -4.47 0.14 -3.85
N SER A 15 -4.89 1.31 -4.32
CA SER A 15 -6.22 1.86 -4.00
C SER A 15 -7.36 0.95 -4.48
N GLY A 16 -7.35 0.52 -5.75
CA GLY A 16 -8.43 -0.28 -6.32
C GLY A 16 -8.53 -1.68 -5.72
N LEU A 17 -7.39 -2.34 -5.47
CA LEU A 17 -7.38 -3.63 -4.77
C LEU A 17 -7.79 -3.50 -3.31
N SER A 18 -7.36 -2.45 -2.61
CA SER A 18 -7.85 -2.17 -1.25
C SER A 18 -9.36 -1.95 -1.25
N THR A 19 -9.91 -1.17 -2.19
CA THR A 19 -11.37 -0.99 -2.32
C THR A 19 -12.08 -2.32 -2.52
N ALA A 20 -11.59 -3.18 -3.41
CA ALA A 20 -12.19 -4.50 -3.65
C ALA A 20 -12.20 -5.37 -2.39
N VAL A 21 -11.08 -5.41 -1.64
CA VAL A 21 -10.98 -6.12 -0.36
C VAL A 21 -12.01 -5.61 0.64
N PHE A 22 -12.07 -4.30 0.87
CA PHE A 22 -12.99 -3.74 1.86
C PHE A 22 -14.46 -3.88 1.45
N LEU A 23 -14.80 -3.79 0.16
CA LEU A 23 -16.15 -4.10 -0.31
C LEU A 23 -16.50 -5.58 -0.06
N GLY A 24 -15.57 -6.50 -0.32
CA GLY A 24 -15.74 -7.93 -0.03
C GLY A 24 -15.97 -8.20 1.46
N LEU A 25 -15.23 -7.54 2.35
CA LEU A 25 -15.44 -7.61 3.81
C LEU A 25 -16.82 -7.13 4.25
N HIS A 26 -17.42 -6.18 3.51
CA HIS A 26 -18.78 -5.70 3.75
C HIS A 26 -19.85 -6.44 2.93
N GLY A 27 -19.50 -7.55 2.26
CA GLY A 27 -20.44 -8.37 1.48
C GLY A 27 -20.93 -7.70 0.19
N THR A 28 -20.25 -6.67 -0.31
CA THR A 28 -20.61 -5.97 -1.54
C THR A 28 -19.83 -6.55 -2.74
N PRO A 29 -20.50 -7.19 -3.72
CA PRO A 29 -19.84 -7.68 -4.92
C PRO A 29 -19.22 -6.55 -5.74
N SER A 30 -17.99 -6.74 -6.21
CA SER A 30 -17.31 -5.78 -7.08
C SER A 30 -16.52 -6.47 -8.18
N LEU A 31 -16.33 -5.77 -9.29
CA LEU A 31 -15.49 -6.21 -10.42
C LEU A 31 -14.35 -5.20 -10.59
N VAL A 32 -13.11 -5.69 -10.59
CA VAL A 32 -11.93 -4.87 -10.87
C VAL A 32 -11.52 -5.06 -12.32
N VAL A 33 -11.30 -3.96 -13.04
CA VAL A 33 -10.73 -3.96 -14.39
C VAL A 33 -9.42 -3.21 -14.39
N GLU A 34 -8.39 -3.77 -15.03
CA GLU A 34 -7.06 -3.17 -15.14
C GLU A 34 -6.57 -3.30 -16.58
N ARG A 35 -5.91 -2.26 -17.08
CA ARG A 35 -5.41 -2.25 -18.47
C ARG A 35 -4.19 -3.14 -18.65
N HIS A 36 -3.38 -3.32 -17.60
CA HIS A 36 -2.17 -4.12 -17.65
C HIS A 36 -2.43 -5.57 -17.20
N ALA A 37 -1.80 -6.52 -17.89
CA ALA A 37 -1.91 -7.93 -17.55
C ALA A 37 -1.17 -8.33 -16.25
N SER A 38 -0.29 -7.46 -15.75
CA SER A 38 0.48 -7.70 -14.52
C SER A 38 0.60 -6.45 -13.66
N THR A 39 0.99 -6.65 -12.40
CA THR A 39 1.32 -5.56 -11.49
C THR A 39 2.62 -4.87 -11.91
N SER A 40 2.72 -3.57 -11.62
CA SER A 40 3.93 -2.78 -11.87
C SER A 40 5.09 -3.30 -11.02
N THR A 41 6.23 -3.61 -11.66
CA THR A 41 7.47 -4.00 -10.99
C THR A 41 8.25 -2.81 -10.42
N HIS A 42 7.99 -1.59 -10.91
CA HIS A 42 8.61 -0.40 -10.37
C HIS A 42 8.00 -0.01 -9.01
N PRO A 43 8.83 0.23 -7.98
CA PRO A 43 8.35 0.68 -6.68
C PRO A 43 7.76 2.09 -6.81
N LYS A 44 6.45 2.21 -6.60
CA LYS A 44 5.72 3.50 -6.66
C LYS A 44 5.59 4.16 -5.29
N ALA A 45 5.28 3.37 -4.26
CA ALA A 45 5.14 3.83 -2.89
C ALA A 45 5.90 2.87 -1.96
N ARG A 46 6.77 3.41 -1.10
CA ARG A 46 7.47 2.68 -0.04
C ARG A 46 7.11 3.31 1.31
N GLY A 47 7.09 2.50 2.37
CA GLY A 47 6.71 2.93 3.71
C GLY A 47 5.20 3.10 3.82
N GLN A 48 4.50 2.07 4.28
CA GLN A 48 3.08 2.19 4.60
C GLN A 48 2.92 2.95 5.91
N GLN A 49 1.93 3.84 5.96
CA GLN A 49 1.59 4.58 7.16
C GLN A 49 0.98 3.63 8.21
N GLN A 50 1.06 3.98 9.49
CA GLN A 50 0.50 3.16 10.57
C GLN A 50 -0.99 2.88 10.39
N HIS A 51 -1.78 3.90 10.05
CA HIS A 51 -3.22 3.74 9.79
C HIS A 51 -3.51 2.77 8.63
N THR A 52 -2.60 2.67 7.65
CA THR A 52 -2.72 1.70 6.56
C THR A 52 -2.52 0.28 7.08
N MET A 53 -1.51 0.06 7.93
CA MET A 53 -1.26 -1.24 8.55
C MET A 53 -2.42 -1.67 9.46
N GLU A 54 -3.01 -0.75 10.22
CA GLU A 54 -4.22 -1.03 11.02
C GLU A 54 -5.40 -1.48 10.14
N ALA A 55 -5.63 -0.82 9.02
CA ALA A 55 -6.67 -1.21 8.07
C ALA A 55 -6.40 -2.61 7.47
N LEU A 56 -5.14 -2.90 7.13
CA LEU A 56 -4.74 -4.23 6.64
C LEU A 56 -4.90 -5.30 7.72
N ARG A 57 -4.65 -4.98 8.99
CA ARG A 57 -4.89 -5.88 10.12
C ARG A 57 -6.37 -6.21 10.26
N LEU A 58 -7.24 -5.21 10.18
CA LEU A 58 -8.70 -5.41 10.17
C LEU A 58 -9.16 -6.27 8.98
N ALA A 59 -8.45 -6.19 7.85
CA ALA A 59 -8.68 -7.03 6.68
C ALA A 59 -8.02 -8.42 6.75
N GLY A 60 -7.28 -8.75 7.83
CA GLY A 60 -6.54 -10.01 7.97
C GLY A 60 -5.32 -10.14 7.06
N LEU A 61 -4.85 -9.03 6.46
CA LEU A 61 -3.76 -9.00 5.47
C LEU A 61 -2.42 -8.52 6.03
N GLU A 62 -2.37 -8.04 7.27
CA GLU A 62 -1.15 -7.48 7.88
C GLU A 62 0.05 -8.43 7.84
N ALA A 63 -0.15 -9.71 8.17
CA ALA A 63 0.93 -10.71 8.18
C ALA A 63 1.47 -10.96 6.77
N ALA A 64 0.58 -11.23 5.79
CA ALA A 64 0.95 -11.45 4.40
C ALA A 64 1.65 -10.23 3.78
N PHE A 65 1.17 -9.01 4.12
CA PHE A 65 1.78 -7.77 3.67
C PHE A 65 3.17 -7.56 4.28
N THR A 66 3.32 -7.87 5.56
CA THR A 66 4.61 -7.79 6.26
C THR A 66 5.60 -8.81 5.70
N GLU A 67 5.18 -10.03 5.41
CA GLU A 67 6.02 -11.07 4.81
C GLU A 67 6.49 -10.68 3.40
N ALA A 68 5.59 -10.14 2.57
CA ALA A 68 5.90 -9.71 1.21
C ALA A 68 6.75 -8.42 1.13
N SER A 69 6.90 -7.70 2.24
CA SER A 69 7.65 -6.43 2.27
C SER A 69 9.17 -6.66 2.23
N PRO A 70 9.91 -5.96 1.35
CA PRO A 70 11.38 -6.04 1.31
C PRO A 70 12.00 -5.72 2.68
N LYS A 71 12.91 -6.58 3.15
CA LYS A 71 13.56 -6.50 4.49
C LYS A 71 14.98 -5.95 4.44
N ASP A 72 15.50 -5.72 3.25
CA ASP A 72 16.88 -5.32 2.97
C ASP A 72 16.94 -3.94 2.30
N GLN A 73 15.79 -3.36 1.94
CA GLN A 73 15.70 -2.10 1.24
C GLN A 73 15.18 -1.00 2.16
N GLY A 74 16.09 -0.18 2.67
CA GLY A 74 15.74 1.12 3.23
C GLY A 74 15.18 2.08 2.17
N PHE A 75 14.68 3.23 2.62
CA PHE A 75 14.35 4.33 1.70
C PHE A 75 14.92 5.66 2.23
N LEU A 76 15.34 6.49 1.29
CA LEU A 76 15.93 7.80 1.57
C LEU A 76 14.84 8.87 1.47
N LEU A 77 14.52 9.51 2.59
CA LEU A 77 13.72 10.72 2.59
C LEU A 77 14.64 11.92 2.42
N ARG A 78 14.56 12.59 1.28
CA ARG A 78 15.37 13.77 0.95
C ARG A 78 14.49 15.01 1.03
N ILE A 79 14.79 15.89 1.99
CA ILE A 79 14.07 17.14 2.24
C ILE A 79 14.83 18.27 1.56
N ALA A 80 14.22 18.91 0.58
CA ALA A 80 14.83 19.95 -0.24
C ALA A 80 13.91 21.18 -0.36
N HIS A 81 14.50 22.34 -0.66
CA HIS A 81 13.76 23.61 -0.82
C HIS A 81 12.82 23.61 -2.03
N SER A 82 13.15 22.83 -3.06
CA SER A 82 12.32 22.61 -4.25
C SER A 82 12.80 21.33 -4.95
N ALA A 83 12.08 20.87 -5.98
CA ALA A 83 12.45 19.65 -6.72
C ALA A 83 13.88 19.68 -7.29
N ASN A 84 14.40 20.87 -7.60
CA ASN A 84 15.78 21.09 -8.06
C ASN A 84 16.62 21.93 -7.08
N GLY A 85 16.11 22.17 -5.87
CA GLY A 85 16.73 23.04 -4.88
C GLY A 85 17.80 22.34 -4.04
N PRO A 86 18.59 23.11 -3.28
CA PRO A 86 19.54 22.55 -2.33
C PRO A 86 18.82 21.68 -1.29
N VAL A 87 19.50 20.62 -0.89
CA VAL A 87 18.98 19.62 0.04
C VAL A 87 19.36 20.00 1.45
N PHE A 88 18.34 20.12 2.29
CA PHE A 88 18.50 20.51 3.68
C PHE A 88 18.88 19.31 4.54
N ARG A 89 18.21 18.18 4.33
CA ARG A 89 18.40 16.97 5.13
C ARG A 89 18.10 15.71 4.33
N GLU A 90 18.90 14.69 4.59
CA GLU A 90 18.61 13.32 4.21
C GLU A 90 18.34 12.49 5.45
N ILE A 91 17.30 11.66 5.40
CA ILE A 91 16.99 10.67 6.41
C ILE A 91 17.03 9.33 5.71
N LEU A 92 18.05 8.53 6.01
CA LEU A 92 18.09 7.13 5.62
C LEU A 92 17.20 6.37 6.61
N HIS A 93 16.13 5.78 6.10
CA HIS A 93 15.28 4.90 6.90
C HIS A 93 15.72 3.46 6.66
N ASP A 94 16.52 2.95 7.58
CA ASP A 94 17.06 1.59 7.55
C ASP A 94 15.93 0.62 7.93
N THR A 95 15.53 -0.20 6.97
CA THR A 95 14.61 -1.35 7.10
C THR A 95 13.36 -1.12 7.97
N PHE A 96 12.20 -0.95 7.33
CA PHE A 96 10.91 -1.02 8.01
C PHE A 96 10.61 -2.47 8.43
N VAL A 97 11.10 -2.89 9.60
CA VAL A 97 10.56 -4.06 10.30
C VAL A 97 9.37 -3.56 11.12
N TRP A 98 8.16 -3.88 10.67
CA TRP A 98 6.98 -3.77 11.53
C TRP A 98 7.21 -4.64 12.76
N SER A 99 7.52 -3.99 13.88
CA SER A 99 7.71 -4.59 15.19
C SER A 99 6.39 -4.38 15.92
N GLY A 100 5.47 -5.36 15.81
CA GLY A 100 4.08 -5.26 16.26
C GLY A 100 3.82 -4.75 17.68
N ASP A 101 4.86 -4.63 18.53
CA ASP A 101 4.71 -4.32 19.96
C ASP A 101 5.59 -3.15 20.49
N ARG A 102 6.10 -2.23 19.65
CA ARG A 102 6.95 -1.12 20.14
C ARG A 102 6.31 0.27 19.99
N TRP A 103 5.34 0.58 20.85
CA TRP A 103 5.06 1.94 21.32
C TRP A 103 4.69 1.91 22.81
N PRO A 104 5.25 2.78 23.68
CA PRO A 104 4.87 2.78 25.08
C PRO A 104 3.43 3.32 25.23
N SER A 105 2.63 2.65 26.06
CA SER A 105 1.35 3.14 26.58
C SER A 105 1.48 4.54 27.19
#